data_AF-A0A931MRY5-F1
#
_entry.id   AF-A0A931MRY5-F1
#
_cell.length_a   1.000
_cell.length_b   1.000
_cell.length_c   1.000
_cell.angle_alpha   90.00
_cell.angle_beta   90.00
_cell.angle_gamma   90.00
#
_symmetry.space_group_name_H-M   'P 1'
#
loop_
_entity.id
_entity.type
_entity.pdbx_description
1 polymer ?
#
loop_
_entity_poly.entity_id
_entity_poly.type
_entity_poly.pdbx_seq_one_letter_code
_entity_poly.pdbx_strand_id
1 'polypeptide(L)' 'MGTRMGKVKVSKIARLTPKKKCCRKKTRCIKCPVVIMRMKKLEGEDLSKKELEKRLKKARAA' A
#
# COMPACT_ATOMS: atom_id res chain seq x y z
N MET A 1 18.79 2.99 -14.78
CA MET A 1 17.34 3.13 -14.49
C MET A 1 17.12 3.42 -13.00
N GLY A 2 16.95 4.70 -12.67
CA GLY A 2 16.80 5.16 -11.29
C GLY A 2 15.42 4.86 -10.70
N THR A 3 15.40 4.63 -9.39
CA THR A 3 14.67 5.49 -8.42
C THR A 3 14.92 4.95 -7.01
N ARG A 4 15.64 5.75 -6.22
CA ARG A 4 15.65 5.68 -4.76
C ARG A 4 14.29 6.22 -4.28
N MET A 5 13.30 5.35 -4.07
CA MET A 5 12.21 5.66 -3.14
C MET A 5 12.55 4.95 -1.82
N GLY A 6 12.83 5.76 -0.80
CA GLY A 6 13.26 5.31 0.51
C GLY A 6 12.23 4.36 1.13
N LYS A 7 12.56 3.06 1.15
CA LYS A 7 12.04 1.99 2.01
C LYS A 7 10.58 2.17 2.46
N VAL A 8 9.61 2.25 1.54
CA VAL A 8 8.21 2.00 1.89
C VAL A 8 8.03 0.48 2.04
N LYS A 9 8.30 -0.03 3.24
CA LYS A 9 8.11 -1.45 3.56
C LYS A 9 6.63 -1.77 3.59
N VAL A 10 6.16 -2.68 2.74
CA VAL A 10 4.76 -3.15 2.76
C VAL A 10 4.37 -3.70 4.12
N SER A 11 5.30 -4.37 4.80
CA SER A 11 5.12 -4.82 6.17
C SER A 11 4.77 -3.68 7.14
N LYS A 12 5.24 -2.45 6.90
CA LYS A 12 4.78 -1.30 7.71
C LYS A 12 3.34 -0.96 7.39
N ILE A 13 2.94 -0.93 6.13
CA ILE A 13 1.59 -0.53 5.71
C ILE A 13 0.54 -1.58 6.08
N ALA A 14 0.84 -2.86 5.87
CA ALA A 14 -0.07 -3.96 6.18
C ALA A 14 -0.23 -4.19 7.70
N ARG A 15 0.77 -3.79 8.50
CA ARG A 15 0.68 -3.72 9.98
C ARG A 15 0.02 -2.46 10.52
N LEU A 16 -0.29 -1.46 9.68
CA LEU A 16 -1.06 -0.30 10.13
C LEU A 16 -2.51 -0.71 10.40
N THR A 17 -3.10 -0.11 11.42
CA THR A 17 -4.53 -0.25 11.68
C THR A 17 -5.33 0.49 10.59
N PRO A 18 -6.24 -0.18 9.88
CA PRO A 18 -7.10 0.47 8.91
C PRO A 18 -8.04 1.46 9.59
N LYS A 19 -8.38 2.55 8.90
CA LYS A 19 -9.43 3.46 9.36
C LYS A 19 -10.78 2.75 9.42
N LYS A 20 -11.61 3.12 10.40
CA LYS A 20 -13.02 2.66 10.53
C LYS A 20 -13.84 2.88 9.25
N LYS A 21 -13.59 3.95 8.50
CA LYS A 21 -14.27 4.26 7.23
C LYS A 21 -13.26 4.66 6.15
N CYS A 22 -13.55 4.33 4.89
CA CYS A 22 -12.78 4.79 3.73
C CYS A 22 -12.79 6.33 3.69
N CYS A 23 -11.62 6.93 3.47
CA CYS A 23 -11.46 8.38 3.46
C CYS A 23 -12.20 9.09 2.31
N ARG A 24 -12.76 8.36 1.32
CA ARG A 24 -13.52 8.86 0.14
C ARG A 24 -12.86 10.03 -0.63
N LYS A 25 -11.59 10.32 -0.37
CA LYS A 25 -10.81 11.33 -1.10
C LYS A 25 -10.51 10.84 -2.50
N LYS A 26 -10.32 11.78 -3.44
CA LYS A 26 -9.87 11.51 -4.83
C LYS A 26 -8.64 10.60 -4.89
N THR A 27 -7.75 10.70 -3.91
CA THR A 27 -6.65 9.76 -3.69
C THR A 27 -6.82 9.02 -2.37
N ARG A 28 -6.82 7.68 -2.39
CA ARG A 28 -6.95 6.89 -1.16
C ARG A 28 -5.71 7.07 -0.27
N CYS A 29 -5.97 7.21 1.02
CA CYS A 29 -4.98 7.33 2.07
C CYS A 29 -4.30 5.97 2.36
N ILE A 30 -3.07 5.98 2.87
CA ILE A 30 -2.30 4.75 3.17
C ILE A 30 -3.03 3.88 4.22
N LYS A 31 -3.71 4.51 5.18
CA LYS A 31 -4.54 3.84 6.20
C LYS A 31 -5.96 3.49 5.72
N CYS A 32 -6.25 3.63 4.44
CA CYS A 32 -7.58 3.28 3.92
C CYS A 32 -7.81 1.77 4.10
N PRO A 33 -8.97 1.32 4.60
CA PRO A 33 -9.25 -0.11 4.77
C PRO A 33 -9.02 -0.90 3.47
N VAL A 34 -9.35 -0.32 2.31
CA VAL A 34 -9.10 -0.95 1.00
C VAL A 34 -7.60 -1.08 0.69
N VAL A 35 -6.82 -0.05 1.01
CA VAL A 35 -5.36 -0.05 0.75
C VAL A 35 -4.67 -1.06 1.67
N ILE A 36 -5.05 -1.10 2.95
CA ILE A 36 -4.48 -2.04 3.92
C ILE A 36 -4.89 -3.49 3.61
N MET A 37 -6.15 -3.77 3.25
CA MET A 37 -6.55 -5.12 2.84
C MET A 37 -5.76 -5.61 1.63
N ARG A 38 -5.60 -4.74 0.60
CA ARG A 38 -4.77 -5.08 -0.57
C ARG A 38 -3.32 -5.31 -0.18
N MET A 39 -2.76 -4.48 0.71
CA MET A 39 -1.39 -4.63 1.20
C MET A 39 -1.18 -5.89 2.04
N LYS A 40 -2.14 -6.27 2.89
CA LYS A 40 -2.09 -7.52 3.66
C LYS A 40 -2.05 -8.74 2.76
N LYS A 41 -2.81 -8.74 1.66
CA LYS A 41 -2.79 -9.84 0.69
C LYS A 41 -1.41 -9.99 0.03
N LEU A 42 -0.74 -8.86 -0.23
CA LEU A 42 0.60 -8.82 -0.80
C LEU A 42 1.71 -9.14 0.22
N GLU A 43 1.45 -9.05 1.54
CA GLU A 43 2.43 -9.38 2.57
C GLU A 43 2.77 -10.89 2.57
N GLY A 44 1.85 -11.73 2.10
CA GLY A 44 2.08 -13.17 1.91
C GLY A 44 2.62 -13.56 0.52
N GLU A 45 2.83 -12.60 -0.38
CA GLU A 45 3.46 -12.85 -1.68
C GLU A 45 4.92 -12.36 -1.65
N ASP A 46 5.86 -13.17 -2.15
CA ASP A 46 7.27 -12.80 -2.32
C ASP A 46 7.45 -11.79 -3.47
N LEU A 47 6.99 -10.57 -3.24
CA LEU A 47 7.00 -9.48 -4.20
C LEU A 47 8.26 -8.65 -4.06
N SER A 48 8.91 -8.40 -5.20
CA SER A 48 10.06 -7.50 -5.25
C SER A 48 9.68 -6.06 -4.88
N LYS A 49 10.63 -5.31 -4.33
CA LYS A 49 10.44 -3.92 -3.84
C LYS A 49 9.79 -3.00 -4.89
N LYS A 50 10.16 -3.15 -6.17
CA LYS A 50 9.60 -2.37 -7.30
C LYS A 50 8.13 -2.69 -7.56
N GLU A 51 7.76 -3.97 -7.46
CA GLU A 51 6.37 -4.44 -7.60
C GLU A 51 5.50 -3.86 -6.48
N LEU A 52 6.00 -3.87 -5.25
CA LEU A 52 5.30 -3.35 -4.08
C LEU A 52 4.95 -1.86 -4.22
N GLU A 53 5.85 -1.04 -4.73
CA GLU A 53 5.59 0.39 -4.97
C GLU A 53 4.55 0.61 -6.06
N LYS A 54 4.62 -0.16 -7.15
CA LYS A 54 3.60 -0.14 -8.21
C LYS A 54 2.23 -0.53 -7.66
N ARG A 55 2.16 -1.60 -6.86
CA ARG A 55 0.93 -2.07 -6.21
C ARG A 55 0.39 -1.05 -5.21
N LEU A 56 1.24 -0.37 -4.43
CA LEU A 56 0.82 0.72 -3.55
C LEU A 56 0.19 1.88 -4.31
N LYS A 57 0.84 2.32 -5.40
CA LYS A 57 0.31 3.37 -6.26
C LYS A 57 -1.04 2.95 -6.86
N LYS A 58 -1.17 1.72 -7.37
CA LYS A 58 -2.43 1.15 -7.86
C LYS A 58 -3.52 1.08 -6.77
N ALA A 59 -3.17 0.68 -5.55
CA ALA A 59 -4.12 0.62 -4.43
C ALA A 59 -4.65 2.00 -4.03
N ARG A 60 -3.80 3.04 -4.14
CA ARG A 60 -4.14 4.42 -3.78
C ARG A 60 -4.91 5.17 -4.87
N ALA A 61 -4.68 4.84 -6.14
CA ALA A 61 -5.36 5.45 -7.30
C ALA A 61 -6.73 4.86 -7.60
N ALA A 62 -7.05 3.69 -7.03
CA ALA A 62 -8.33 3.02 -7.22
C ALA A 62 -9.45 3.59 -6.34
#